data_AF-K9AGF0-F1
#
_entry.id   AF-K9AGF0-F1
#
_cell.length_a   1.000
_cell.length_b   1.000
_cell.length_c   1.000
_cell.angle_alpha   90.00
_cell.angle_beta   90.00
_cell.angle_gamma   90.00
#
_symmetry.space_group_name_H-M   'P 1'
#
loop_
_entity.id
_entity.type
_entity.pdbx_description
1 polymer ?
#
loop_
_entity_poly.entity_id
_entity_poly.type
_entity_poly.pdbx_seq_one_letter_code
_entity_poly.pdbx_strand_id
1 'polypeptide(L)'
;MLTPLVFLTGCIFGQSSEVKRAEKILHNFECKNVETSQLATSSINSYYQQSLAVSKEKATSYVESYKNGEELFDMPLDEVLKQQYQLYKSACDSLGGVSAQP
;
A
#
# COMPACT_ATOMS: atom_id res chain seq x y z
N MET A 1 49.18 7.03 -12.18
CA MET A 1 48.11 7.85 -11.57
C MET A 1 46.82 7.05 -11.70
N LEU A 2 46.34 6.44 -10.62
CA LEU A 2 45.12 5.61 -10.62
C LEU A 2 43.98 6.45 -10.03
N THR A 3 43.10 6.96 -10.87
CA THR A 3 41.90 7.72 -10.44
C THR A 3 40.82 6.74 -9.98
N PRO A 4 40.29 6.87 -8.75
CA PRO A 4 39.15 6.06 -8.34
C PRO A 4 37.90 6.64 -9.03
N LEU A 5 37.24 5.85 -9.87
CA LEU A 5 35.86 6.14 -10.25
C LEU A 5 34.99 5.94 -9.01
N VAL A 6 34.69 7.03 -8.33
CA VAL A 6 33.61 7.06 -7.34
C VAL A 6 32.30 7.01 -8.13
N PHE A 7 31.77 5.79 -8.30
CA PHE A 7 30.38 5.62 -8.72
C PHE A 7 29.51 6.17 -7.59
N LEU A 8 29.00 7.39 -7.76
CA LEU A 8 27.94 7.93 -6.92
C LEU A 8 26.68 7.11 -7.17
N THR A 9 26.45 6.06 -6.37
CA THR A 9 25.16 5.36 -6.30
C THR A 9 24.13 6.32 -5.70
N GLY A 10 23.59 7.21 -6.53
CA GLY A 10 22.67 8.29 -6.16
C GLY A 10 21.28 7.85 -5.71
N CYS A 11 20.97 6.56 -5.56
CA CYS A 11 19.58 6.10 -5.36
C CYS A 11 19.26 5.47 -3.99
N ILE A 12 20.22 5.31 -3.07
CA ILE A 12 19.93 4.65 -1.78
C ILE A 12 19.17 5.58 -0.81
N PHE A 13 19.50 6.88 -0.83
CA PHE A 13 18.89 7.85 0.10
C PHE A 13 17.46 8.24 -0.28
N GLY A 14 17.14 8.31 -1.57
CA GLY A 14 15.80 8.60 -2.07
C GLY A 14 14.81 7.50 -1.75
N GLN A 15 15.19 6.25 -2.06
CA GLN A 15 14.38 5.05 -1.84
C GLN A 15 14.01 4.86 -0.37
N SER A 16 14.94 5.12 0.57
CA SER A 16 14.64 5.05 2.01
C SER A 16 13.55 6.04 2.45
N SER A 17 13.55 7.26 1.90
CA SER A 17 12.54 8.28 2.23
C SER A 17 11.16 7.92 1.64
N GLU A 18 11.15 7.32 0.47
CA GLU A 18 9.96 6.90 -0.27
C GLU A 18 9.30 5.70 0.40
N VAL A 19 10.09 4.68 0.75
CA VAL A 19 9.64 3.53 1.55
C VAL A 19 9.02 3.99 2.87
N LYS A 20 9.60 4.98 3.56
CA LYS A 20 9.00 5.51 4.81
C LYS A 20 7.64 6.17 4.60
N ARG A 21 7.47 6.94 3.51
CA ARG A 21 6.17 7.55 3.18
C ARG A 21 5.14 6.47 2.84
N ALA A 22 5.56 5.47 2.07
CA ALA A 22 4.79 4.30 1.73
C ALA A 22 4.34 3.48 2.96
N GLU A 23 5.24 3.21 3.90
CA GLU A 23 4.94 2.54 5.19
C GLU A 23 3.92 3.33 6.02
N LYS A 24 4.02 4.67 6.03
CA LYS A 24 3.04 5.53 6.70
C LYS A 24 1.64 5.39 6.09
N ILE A 25 1.53 5.33 4.77
CA ILE A 25 0.24 5.12 4.09
C ILE A 25 -0.29 3.72 4.38
N LEU A 26 0.58 2.70 4.35
CA LEU A 26 0.22 1.31 4.64
C LEU A 26 -0.36 1.15 6.06
N HIS A 27 0.12 1.92 7.04
CA HIS A 27 -0.44 1.93 8.39
C HIS A 27 -1.93 2.31 8.44
N ASN A 28 -2.44 3.03 7.43
CA ASN A 28 -3.85 3.42 7.36
C ASN A 28 -4.76 2.33 6.78
N PHE A 29 -4.21 1.18 6.33
CA PHE A 29 -4.98 0.02 5.85
C PHE A 29 -5.59 -0.77 7.02
N GLU A 30 -6.43 -0.08 7.77
CA GLU A 30 -7.20 -0.57 8.88
C GLU A 30 -8.67 -0.16 8.69
N CYS A 31 -9.52 -1.15 8.45
CA CYS A 31 -10.96 -0.98 8.28
C CYS A 31 -11.64 -1.45 9.56
N LYS A 32 -12.27 -0.53 10.28
CA LYS A 32 -12.95 -0.77 11.56
C LYS A 32 -14.45 -0.81 11.35
N ASN A 33 -15.19 -1.30 12.35
CA ASN A 33 -16.65 -1.30 12.39
C ASN A 33 -17.34 -2.13 11.29
N VAL A 34 -16.63 -3.11 10.70
CA VAL A 34 -17.26 -4.09 9.81
C VAL A 34 -17.73 -5.27 10.65
N GLU A 35 -19.04 -5.35 10.91
CA GLU A 35 -19.64 -6.53 11.53
C GLU A 35 -19.81 -7.65 10.50
N THR A 36 -18.75 -8.43 10.30
CA THR A 36 -18.74 -9.55 9.34
C THR A 36 -19.80 -10.60 9.62
N SER A 37 -20.25 -10.74 10.87
CA SER A 37 -21.35 -11.62 11.28
C SER A 37 -22.73 -11.11 10.87
N GLN A 38 -22.88 -9.80 10.61
CA GLN A 38 -24.12 -9.15 10.19
C GLN A 38 -24.14 -8.78 8.70
N LEU A 39 -23.00 -8.90 8.01
CA LEU A 39 -22.94 -8.76 6.56
C LEU A 39 -23.77 -9.86 5.92
N ALA A 40 -24.90 -9.49 5.30
CA ALA A 40 -25.67 -10.41 4.47
C ALA A 40 -24.73 -11.06 3.44
N THR A 41 -24.80 -12.38 3.29
CA THR A 41 -23.98 -13.17 2.36
C THR A 41 -24.40 -12.91 0.91
N SER A 42 -24.10 -11.70 0.43
CA SER A 42 -24.29 -11.30 -0.96
C SER A 42 -22.96 -11.34 -1.70
N SER A 43 -23.01 -11.61 -3.00
CA SER A 43 -21.84 -11.55 -3.89
C SER A 43 -21.15 -10.18 -3.86
N ILE A 44 -21.92 -9.12 -3.63
CA ILE A 44 -21.44 -7.75 -3.49
C ILE A 44 -20.57 -7.59 -2.22
N ASN A 45 -21.04 -8.10 -1.08
CA ASN A 45 -20.26 -8.03 0.16
C ASN A 45 -18.99 -8.87 0.06
N SER A 46 -19.06 -10.07 -0.54
CA SER A 46 -17.87 -10.89 -0.79
C SER A 46 -16.87 -10.19 -1.71
N TYR A 47 -17.34 -9.46 -2.73
CA TYR A 47 -16.48 -8.66 -3.60
C TYR A 47 -15.72 -7.57 -2.83
N TYR A 48 -16.39 -6.83 -1.96
CA TYR A 48 -15.73 -5.78 -1.18
C TYR A 48 -14.80 -6.35 -0.11
N GLN A 49 -15.14 -7.48 0.52
CA GLN A 49 -14.24 -8.20 1.43
C GLN A 49 -12.96 -8.64 0.72
N GLN A 50 -13.09 -9.20 -0.49
CA GLN A 50 -11.94 -9.56 -1.31
C GLN A 50 -11.13 -8.32 -1.71
N SER A 51 -11.81 -7.23 -2.06
CA SER A 51 -11.16 -5.96 -2.43
C SER A 51 -10.34 -5.37 -1.28
N LEU A 52 -10.83 -5.47 -0.03
CA LEU A 52 -10.06 -5.10 1.17
C LEU A 52 -8.79 -5.94 1.32
N ALA A 53 -8.92 -7.26 1.21
CA ALA A 53 -7.80 -8.17 1.38
C ALA A 53 -6.73 -7.94 0.30
N VAL A 54 -7.14 -7.92 -0.96
CA VAL A 54 -6.23 -7.80 -2.11
C VAL A 54 -5.53 -6.45 -2.16
N SER A 55 -6.24 -5.35 -1.89
CA SER A 55 -5.61 -4.02 -1.92
C SER A 55 -4.57 -3.85 -0.82
N LYS A 56 -4.84 -4.38 0.39
CA LYS A 56 -3.87 -4.40 1.48
C LYS A 56 -2.67 -5.31 1.17
N GLU A 57 -2.92 -6.52 0.68
CA GLU A 57 -1.87 -7.48 0.31
C GLU A 57 -0.92 -6.90 -0.74
N LYS A 58 -1.47 -6.30 -1.81
CA LYS A 58 -0.67 -5.61 -2.83
C LYS A 58 0.16 -4.48 -2.24
N ALA A 59 -0.43 -3.62 -1.43
CA ALA A 59 0.29 -2.52 -0.81
C ALA A 59 1.45 -3.01 0.08
N THR A 60 1.23 -4.07 0.87
CA THR A 60 2.29 -4.72 1.67
C THR A 60 3.40 -5.27 0.78
N SER A 61 3.04 -6.03 -0.27
CA SER A 61 4.01 -6.62 -1.20
C SER A 61 4.86 -5.56 -1.90
N TYR A 62 4.28 -4.43 -2.31
CA TYR A 62 5.03 -3.36 -2.96
C TYR A 62 6.04 -2.70 -2.00
N VAL A 63 5.65 -2.46 -0.74
CA VAL A 63 6.59 -1.96 0.28
C VAL A 63 7.74 -2.93 0.48
N GLU A 64 7.46 -4.23 0.54
CA GLU A 64 8.49 -5.27 0.72
C GLU A 64 9.46 -5.33 -0.46
N SER A 65 8.98 -5.31 -1.70
CA SER A 65 9.83 -5.28 -2.90
C SER A 65 10.78 -4.07 -2.89
N TYR A 66 10.29 -2.86 -2.59
CA TYR A 66 11.14 -1.68 -2.54
C TYR A 66 12.13 -1.70 -1.36
N LYS A 67 11.78 -2.34 -0.24
CA LYS A 67 12.73 -2.60 0.87
C LYS A 67 13.85 -3.55 0.45
N ASN A 68 13.57 -4.45 -0.48
CA ASN A 68 14.54 -5.38 -1.06
C ASN A 68 15.32 -4.77 -2.24
N GLY A 69 15.06 -3.50 -2.60
CA GLY A 69 15.72 -2.81 -3.70
C GLY A 69 15.10 -3.09 -5.07
N GLU A 70 13.92 -3.72 -5.12
CA GLU A 70 13.19 -4.00 -6.35
C GLU A 70 12.23 -2.84 -6.66
N GLU A 71 12.55 -2.07 -7.70
CA GLU A 71 11.68 -1.02 -8.22
C GLU A 71 10.71 -1.63 -9.24
N LEU A 72 9.41 -1.56 -8.94
CA LEU A 72 8.36 -2.23 -9.72
C LEU A 72 7.59 -1.28 -10.65
N PHE A 73 7.69 0.03 -10.42
CA PHE A 73 6.85 1.03 -11.06
C PHE A 73 7.66 2.24 -11.52
N ASP A 74 7.27 2.83 -12.64
CA ASP A 74 7.81 4.11 -13.14
C ASP A 74 7.24 5.34 -12.41
N MET A 75 6.66 5.13 -11.21
CA MET A 75 6.06 6.17 -10.38
C MET A 75 6.43 5.96 -8.91
N PRO A 76 6.43 7.02 -8.08
CA PRO A 76 6.77 6.89 -6.67
C PRO A 76 5.85 5.89 -5.95
N LEU A 77 6.43 4.98 -5.17
CA LEU A 77 5.76 3.96 -4.39
C LEU A 77 4.66 4.55 -3.49
N ASP A 78 4.88 5.74 -2.93
CA ASP A 78 3.86 6.39 -2.10
C ASP A 78 2.61 6.79 -2.89
N GLU A 79 2.74 7.13 -4.17
CA GLU A 79 1.60 7.36 -5.06
C GLU A 79 0.89 6.04 -5.43
N VAL A 80 1.64 4.95 -5.64
CA VAL A 80 1.05 3.62 -5.88
C VAL A 80 0.23 3.17 -4.67
N LEU A 81 0.73 3.37 -3.45
CA LEU A 81 0.00 3.02 -2.23
C LEU A 81 -1.20 3.92 -1.98
N LYS A 82 -1.15 5.21 -2.35
CA LYS A 82 -2.37 6.04 -2.34
C LYS A 82 -3.45 5.44 -3.23
N GLN A 83 -3.10 4.93 -4.41
CA GLN A 83 -4.06 4.27 -5.30
C GLN A 83 -4.64 2.99 -4.68
N GLN A 84 -3.80 2.12 -4.11
CA GLN A 84 -4.28 0.92 -3.40
C GLN A 84 -5.15 1.30 -2.18
N TYR A 85 -4.79 2.38 -1.49
CA TYR A 85 -5.53 2.86 -0.33
C TYR A 85 -6.91 3.41 -0.72
N GLN A 86 -7.07 4.05 -1.88
CA GLN A 86 -8.40 4.45 -2.36
C GLN A 86 -9.31 3.25 -2.63
N LEU A 87 -8.76 2.18 -3.23
CA LEU A 87 -9.51 0.93 -3.43
C LEU A 87 -9.90 0.29 -2.09
N TYR A 88 -8.96 0.26 -1.15
CA TYR A 88 -9.18 -0.22 0.21
C TYR A 88 -10.29 0.56 0.91
N LYS A 89 -10.21 1.89 0.89
CA LYS A 89 -11.18 2.79 1.51
C LYS A 89 -12.57 2.62 0.91
N SER A 90 -12.67 2.59 -0.42
CA SER A 90 -13.95 2.40 -1.10
C SER A 90 -14.60 1.06 -0.73
N ALA A 91 -13.82 -0.01 -0.63
CA ALA A 91 -14.30 -1.31 -0.19
C ALA A 91 -14.71 -1.31 1.29
N CYS A 92 -13.94 -0.63 2.15
CA CYS A 92 -14.26 -0.46 3.57
C CYS A 92 -15.58 0.28 3.76
N ASP A 93 -15.74 1.43 3.10
CA ASP A 93 -16.93 2.27 3.16
C ASP A 93 -18.16 1.49 2.65
N SER A 94 -18.00 0.67 1.60
CA SER A 94 -19.09 -0.15 1.04
C SER A 94 -19.54 -1.28 1.96
N LEU A 95 -18.68 -1.72 2.88
CA LEU A 95 -19.00 -2.70 3.92
C LEU A 95 -19.55 -2.05 5.20
N GLY A 96 -19.76 -0.73 5.19
CA GLY A 96 -20.19 0.03 6.37
C GLY A 96 -19.06 0.27 7.38
N GLY A 97 -17.82 -0.03 7.01
CA GLY A 97 -16.65 0.21 7.85
C GLY A 97 -16.17 1.66 7.80
N VAL A 98 -15.27 1.99 8.73
CA VAL A 98 -14.55 3.28 8.75
C VAL A 98 -13.07 2.99 8.62
N SER A 99 -12.44 3.55 7.59
CA SER A 99 -10.99 3.51 7.42
C SER A 99 -10.34 4.66 8.21
N ALA A 100 -9.17 4.42 8.81
CA ALA A 100 -8.37 5.47 9.43
C ALA A 100 -8.05 6.57 8.40
N GLN A 101 -8.34 7.84 8.70
CA GLN A 101 -7.97 8.95 7.81
C GLN A 101 -6.43 9.11 7.73
N PRO A 102 -5.88 9.35 6.53
CA PRO A 102 -4.46 9.62 6.34
C PRO A 102 -3.98 10.96 6.90
#